data_AF-A0A1G2FSZ3-F1
#
_entry.id   AF-A0A1G2FSZ3-F1
#
_cell.length_a   1.000
_cell.length_b   1.000
_cell.length_c   1.000
_cell.angle_alpha   90.00
_cell.angle_beta   90.00
_cell.angle_gamma   90.00
#
_symmetry.space_group_name_H-M   'P 1'
#
loop_
_entity.id
_entity.type
_entity.pdbx_description
1 polymer ?
#
loop_
_entity_poly.entity_id
_entity_poly.type
_entity_poly.pdbx_seq_one_letter_code
_entity_poly.pdbx_strand_id
1 'polypeptide(L)'
;MGELDKVTSSDFGFLLPNKKIISGKRVPLHLLKEFVFRKRSLKLFLDSFKFIRYIQSLRFNIDKYESNLPNQEELRSISFEKFMAKYPPEIQQLIIKPVQMMCSPDDYEKIDAETGIFFAWVIYAMKKGYFMSRAPKVYADAFIKIAKELGINIHLNSEIQKVERGKKYKVIFSDGSTEDADTVICSAPLTESEKILGINFGIEYSLMRGVFIKGDFKYKFPLILSAFPESNINVIYNWGEHQVFYPLNNWLEPKSQNKTPVELNIDYLYKKEWEFIKEIRSSVGIPLNLRKKTPDLKQGDNLYVCGDFYGYTGLESAVSSAFKVAEEIIKLN
;
A
#
# COMPACT_ATOMS: atom_id res chain seq x y z
N MET A 1 1.76 14.57 -26.24
CA MET A 1 2.77 14.28 -25.21
C MET A 1 3.37 15.61 -24.78
N GLY A 2 2.81 16.24 -23.74
CA GLY A 2 3.19 17.58 -23.30
C GLY A 2 3.22 17.67 -21.78
N GLU A 3 4.24 18.35 -21.25
CA GLU A 3 4.37 18.93 -19.90
C GLU A 3 4.29 18.03 -18.64
N LEU A 4 4.10 16.71 -18.72
CA LEU A 4 4.16 15.84 -17.54
C LEU A 4 5.58 15.45 -17.09
N ASP A 5 6.60 15.71 -17.90
CA ASP A 5 7.99 15.29 -17.63
C ASP A 5 8.79 16.20 -16.68
N LYS A 6 8.18 17.28 -16.16
CA LYS A 6 8.85 18.23 -15.24
C LYS A 6 8.30 18.26 -13.81
N VAL A 7 7.47 17.29 -13.42
CA VAL A 7 7.16 17.10 -11.99
C VAL A 7 8.33 16.36 -11.36
N THR A 8 9.32 17.12 -10.88
CA THR A 8 10.42 16.53 -10.11
C THR A 8 9.85 15.86 -8.88
N SER A 9 10.44 14.73 -8.53
CA SER A 9 10.05 13.76 -7.50
C SER A 9 9.82 14.31 -6.08
N SER A 10 9.96 15.61 -5.84
CA SER A 10 10.05 16.22 -4.50
C SER A 10 8.82 17.02 -4.03
N ASP A 11 7.76 17.13 -4.83
CA ASP A 11 6.60 17.96 -4.50
C ASP A 11 5.37 17.13 -4.15
N PHE A 12 5.11 16.97 -2.85
CA PHE A 12 3.83 16.48 -2.32
C PHE A 12 3.18 17.56 -1.46
N GLY A 13 1.87 17.45 -1.22
CA GLY A 13 1.10 18.38 -0.39
C GLY A 13 0.64 17.76 0.91
N PHE A 14 0.36 18.60 1.91
CA PHE A 14 -0.38 18.23 3.11
C PHE A 14 -1.62 19.09 3.24
N LEU A 15 -2.78 18.44 3.30
CA LEU A 15 -4.06 19.05 3.63
C LEU A 15 -4.13 19.28 5.15
N LEU A 16 -4.44 20.51 5.55
CA LEU A 16 -4.52 20.96 6.94
C LEU A 16 -5.99 21.03 7.42
N PRO A 17 -6.27 21.11 8.74
CA PRO A 17 -7.65 21.19 9.27
C PRO A 17 -8.42 22.40 8.74
N ASN A 18 -7.71 23.49 8.47
CA ASN A 18 -8.28 24.72 7.90
C ASN A 18 -8.49 24.65 6.38
N LYS A 19 -8.51 23.44 5.80
CA LYS A 19 -8.78 23.19 4.38
C LYS A 19 -7.78 23.83 3.42
N LYS A 20 -6.56 24.10 3.88
CA LYS A 20 -5.44 24.56 3.04
C LYS A 20 -4.47 23.42 2.76
N ILE A 21 -3.90 23.39 1.56
CA ILE A 21 -2.79 22.49 1.25
C ILE A 21 -1.47 23.27 1.26
N ILE A 22 -0.50 22.75 2.01
CA ILE A 22 0.87 23.26 2.03
C ILE A 22 1.83 22.27 1.38
N SER A 23 2.91 22.77 0.79
CA SER A 23 3.96 21.88 0.27
C SER A 23 4.58 21.07 1.41
N GLY A 24 4.85 19.79 1.18
CA GLY A 24 5.60 18.91 2.07
C GLY A 24 7.03 19.42 2.35
N LYS A 25 7.58 20.28 1.47
CA LYS A 25 8.84 21.02 1.73
C LYS A 25 8.68 22.09 2.82
N ARG A 26 7.45 22.62 2.98
CA ARG A 26 7.09 23.62 3.99
C ARG A 26 6.53 22.99 5.27
N VAL A 27 6.18 21.69 5.27
CA VAL A 27 5.96 20.98 6.53
C VAL A 27 7.26 21.03 7.29
N PRO A 28 7.25 21.53 8.53
CA PRO A 28 8.46 22.06 9.04
C PRO A 28 9.40 20.93 9.46
N LEU A 29 10.46 20.78 8.68
CA LEU A 29 11.74 20.33 9.19
C LEU A 29 12.15 21.16 10.41
N HIS A 30 11.61 22.36 10.66
CA HIS A 30 11.79 23.05 11.93
C HIS A 30 11.11 22.31 13.09
N LEU A 31 9.99 21.60 12.96
CA LEU A 31 9.43 20.89 14.12
C LEU A 31 10.30 19.69 14.50
N LEU A 32 10.90 18.98 13.53
CA LEU A 32 11.84 17.87 13.77
C LEU A 32 13.27 18.35 14.11
N LYS A 33 13.81 19.32 13.34
CA LYS A 33 15.12 19.93 13.61
C LYS A 33 15.08 20.82 14.83
N GLU A 34 14.06 21.62 15.09
CA GLU A 34 13.96 22.37 16.36
C GLU A 34 13.72 21.43 17.55
N PHE A 35 12.95 20.34 17.46
CA PHE A 35 12.89 19.42 18.62
C PHE A 35 14.23 18.75 18.92
N VAL A 36 14.92 18.24 17.89
CA VAL A 36 16.19 17.52 18.05
C VAL A 36 17.36 18.47 18.33
N PHE A 37 17.43 19.63 17.66
CA PHE A 37 18.49 20.62 17.85
C PHE A 37 18.24 21.62 18.99
N ARG A 38 17.00 22.01 19.32
CA ARG A 38 16.76 22.87 20.51
C ARG A 38 17.06 22.12 21.81
N LYS A 39 16.82 20.80 21.87
CA LYS A 39 17.14 19.99 23.07
C LYS A 39 18.59 19.51 23.14
N ARG A 40 19.42 19.71 22.11
CA ARG A 40 20.84 19.28 22.04
C ARG A 40 21.10 17.83 22.51
N SER A 41 20.13 16.92 22.37
CA SER A 41 20.30 15.54 22.80
C SER A 41 20.92 14.74 21.66
N LEU A 42 22.24 14.57 21.71
CA LEU A 42 22.97 13.67 20.81
C LEU A 42 22.34 12.27 20.80
N LYS A 43 21.83 11.81 21.94
CA LYS A 43 21.09 10.56 22.09
C LYS A 43 19.83 10.52 21.20
N LEU A 44 19.01 11.56 21.23
CA LEU A 44 17.78 11.66 20.42
C LEU A 44 18.09 11.67 18.90
N PHE A 45 19.18 12.34 18.51
CA PHE A 45 19.67 12.34 17.13
C PHE A 45 20.14 10.95 16.68
N LEU A 46 20.94 10.27 17.51
CA LEU A 46 21.41 8.91 17.24
C LEU A 46 20.27 7.90 17.19
N ASP A 47 19.29 8.00 18.10
CA ASP A 47 18.13 7.10 18.14
C ASP A 47 17.23 7.28 16.91
N SER A 48 17.04 8.52 16.45
CA SER A 48 16.32 8.81 15.20
C SER A 48 17.07 8.26 13.98
N PHE A 49 18.40 8.38 13.97
CA PHE A 49 19.23 7.85 12.88
C PHE A 49 19.21 6.31 12.84
N LYS A 50 19.29 5.65 14.00
CA LYS A 50 19.14 4.20 14.14
C LYS A 50 17.77 3.75 13.64
N PHE A 51 16.69 4.43 14.02
CA PHE A 51 15.34 4.11 13.55
C PHE A 51 15.20 4.25 12.02
N ILE A 52 15.77 5.29 11.43
CA ILE A 52 15.76 5.47 9.96
C ILE A 52 16.58 4.38 9.26
N ARG A 53 17.77 4.04 9.79
CA ARG A 53 18.58 2.95 9.24
C ARG A 53 17.88 1.61 9.35
N TYR A 54 17.20 1.37 10.47
CA TYR A 54 16.39 0.19 10.72
C TYR A 54 15.23 0.06 9.71
N ILE A 55 14.50 1.15 9.49
CA ILE A 55 13.48 1.24 8.44
C ILE A 55 14.07 0.89 7.06
N GLN A 56 15.26 1.42 6.74
CA GLN A 56 15.92 1.16 5.46
C GLN A 56 16.38 -0.30 5.34
N SER A 57 16.92 -0.91 6.39
CA SER A 57 17.38 -2.30 6.36
C SER A 57 16.23 -3.30 6.20
N LEU A 58 15.08 -3.05 6.83
CA LEU A 58 13.88 -3.88 6.70
C LEU A 58 13.32 -3.86 5.26
N ARG A 59 13.32 -2.69 4.59
CA ARG A 59 12.81 -2.57 3.22
C ARG A 59 13.61 -3.38 2.20
N PHE A 60 14.93 -3.47 2.39
CA PHE A 60 15.83 -4.06 1.39
C PHE A 60 16.23 -5.50 1.71
N ASN A 61 15.66 -6.10 2.76
CA ASN A 61 16.09 -7.41 3.25
C ASN A 61 17.63 -7.49 3.33
N ILE A 62 18.27 -6.41 3.78
CA ILE A 62 19.74 -6.35 3.87
C ILE A 62 20.09 -7.15 5.11
N ASP A 63 20.21 -8.46 4.91
CA ASP A 63 20.51 -9.53 5.88
C ASP A 63 21.88 -9.39 6.57
N LYS A 64 22.43 -8.17 6.76
CA LYS A 64 23.86 -8.07 7.09
C LYS A 64 24.33 -7.07 8.12
N TYR A 65 23.50 -6.19 8.69
CA TYR A 65 24.07 -5.10 9.48
C TYR A 65 23.77 -5.02 10.97
N GLU A 66 22.75 -5.68 11.53
CA GLU A 66 22.56 -5.66 12.99
C GLU A 66 21.89 -6.95 13.48
N SER A 67 22.68 -7.87 14.06
CA SER A 67 22.26 -9.17 14.61
C SER A 67 21.29 -9.10 15.81
N ASN A 68 20.96 -7.89 16.27
CA ASN A 68 20.10 -7.64 17.44
C ASN A 68 18.76 -6.99 17.04
N LEU A 69 18.46 -6.96 15.73
CA LEU A 69 17.20 -6.45 15.22
C LEU A 69 16.15 -7.57 15.23
N PRO A 70 14.92 -7.29 15.67
CA PRO A 70 13.87 -8.29 15.61
C PRO A 70 13.60 -8.67 14.15
N ASN A 71 13.51 -9.97 13.90
CA ASN A 71 13.15 -10.47 12.58
C ASN A 71 11.68 -10.13 12.25
N GLN A 72 11.28 -10.39 11.01
CA GLN A 72 9.94 -10.05 10.52
C GLN A 72 8.82 -10.73 11.33
N GLU A 73 9.01 -11.99 11.75
CA GLU A 73 8.04 -12.71 12.58
C GLU A 73 7.92 -12.11 13.98
N GLU A 74 9.05 -11.72 14.58
CA GLU A 74 9.08 -11.03 15.87
C GLU A 74 8.36 -9.67 15.81
N LEU A 75 8.53 -8.92 14.72
CA LEU A 75 7.82 -7.65 14.52
C LEU A 75 6.31 -7.82 14.40
N ARG A 76 5.85 -8.87 13.72
CA ARG A 76 4.42 -9.22 13.64
C ARG A 76 3.84 -9.64 14.99
N SER A 77 4.68 -10.15 15.89
CA SER A 77 4.24 -10.66 17.19
C SER A 77 4.00 -9.57 18.25
N ILE A 78 4.51 -8.35 18.04
CA ILE A 78 4.38 -7.24 18.98
C ILE A 78 3.57 -6.09 18.39
N SER A 79 2.86 -5.34 19.23
CA SER A 79 2.18 -4.12 18.78
C SER A 79 3.22 -3.06 18.39
N PHE A 80 2.85 -2.19 17.45
CA PHE A 80 3.70 -1.08 17.07
C PHE A 80 3.97 -0.13 18.25
N GLU A 81 2.99 0.07 19.12
CA GLU A 81 3.19 0.82 20.37
C GLU A 81 4.29 0.20 21.25
N LYS A 82 4.22 -1.11 21.50
CA LYS A 82 5.21 -1.83 22.30
C LYS A 82 6.60 -1.74 21.65
N PHE A 83 6.66 -1.81 20.33
CA PHE A 83 7.90 -1.59 19.59
C PHE A 83 8.43 -0.16 19.76
N MET A 84 7.54 0.84 19.76
CA MET A 84 7.89 2.26 19.89
C MET A 84 8.26 2.67 21.31
N ALA A 85 7.81 1.94 22.34
CA ALA A 85 8.07 2.22 23.76
C ALA A 85 9.56 2.27 24.13
N LYS A 86 10.44 1.62 23.34
CA LYS A 86 11.90 1.67 23.52
C LYS A 86 12.54 2.98 23.06
N TYR A 87 11.81 3.82 22.32
CA TYR A 87 12.30 5.11 21.85
C TYR A 87 11.81 6.25 22.75
N PRO A 88 12.53 7.39 22.82
CA PRO A 88 12.08 8.57 23.55
C PRO A 88 10.65 9.02 23.18
N PRO A 89 9.83 9.49 24.15
CA PRO A 89 8.46 9.94 23.90
C PRO A 89 8.33 10.95 22.75
N GLU A 90 9.35 11.76 22.53
CA GLU A 90 9.40 12.71 21.42
C GLU A 90 9.46 12.03 20.04
N ILE A 91 10.23 10.94 19.90
CA ILE A 91 10.27 10.13 18.66
C ILE A 91 8.93 9.43 18.47
N GLN A 92 8.37 8.91 19.57
CA GLN A 92 7.04 8.31 19.56
C GLN A 92 6.02 9.32 19.00
N GLN A 93 5.92 10.53 19.54
CA GLN A 93 4.98 11.55 19.04
C GLN A 93 5.18 11.90 17.56
N LEU A 94 6.43 11.92 17.07
CA LEU A 94 6.74 12.26 15.68
C LEU A 94 6.38 11.17 14.67
N ILE A 95 6.27 9.92 15.11
CA ILE A 95 6.00 8.76 14.24
C ILE A 95 4.60 8.20 14.49
N ILE A 96 4.22 7.99 15.74
CA ILE A 96 2.93 7.45 16.16
C ILE A 96 1.79 8.33 15.65
N LYS A 97 1.86 9.65 15.86
CA LYS A 97 0.76 10.54 15.49
C LYS A 97 0.50 10.52 13.97
N PRO A 98 1.51 10.66 13.09
CA PRO A 98 1.29 10.46 11.64
C PRO A 98 0.79 9.07 11.25
N VAL A 99 1.24 8.00 11.91
CA VAL A 99 0.78 6.63 11.62
C VAL A 99 -0.68 6.45 12.06
N GLN A 100 -1.05 6.92 13.26
CA GLN A 100 -2.44 7.00 13.75
C GLN A 100 -3.36 7.87 12.89
N MET A 101 -2.79 8.71 12.02
CA MET A 101 -3.57 9.52 11.09
C MET A 101 -3.79 8.80 9.75
N MET A 102 -2.95 7.82 9.40
CA MET A 102 -3.10 6.99 8.19
C MET A 102 -3.84 5.68 8.45
N CYS A 103 -3.74 5.18 9.67
CA CYS A 103 -4.50 4.06 10.20
C CYS A 103 -5.63 4.62 11.06
N SER A 104 -6.83 4.04 11.07
CA SER A 104 -7.92 4.54 11.92
C SER A 104 -7.46 4.78 13.37
N PRO A 105 -7.76 5.94 14.00
CA PRO A 105 -7.19 6.34 15.29
C PRO A 105 -7.51 5.38 16.45
N ASP A 106 -8.55 4.55 16.32
CA ASP A 106 -9.05 3.66 17.38
C ASP A 106 -8.29 2.32 17.48
N ASP A 107 -7.36 2.02 16.57
CA ASP A 107 -6.76 0.67 16.44
C ASP A 107 -5.22 0.63 16.53
N TYR A 108 -4.56 1.71 16.95
CA TYR A 108 -3.09 1.77 16.99
C TYR A 108 -2.44 0.63 17.80
N GLU A 109 -3.05 0.23 18.91
CA GLU A 109 -2.59 -0.89 19.75
C GLU A 109 -2.73 -2.26 19.05
N LYS A 110 -3.61 -2.35 18.05
CA LYS A 110 -3.89 -3.57 17.29
C LYS A 110 -2.96 -3.73 16.09
N ILE A 111 -2.35 -2.65 15.61
CA ILE A 111 -1.36 -2.69 14.52
C ILE A 111 -0.08 -3.35 15.03
N ASP A 112 0.44 -4.32 14.29
CA ASP A 112 1.72 -4.94 14.58
C ASP A 112 2.89 -3.99 14.23
N ALA A 113 4.07 -4.26 14.77
CA ALA A 113 5.20 -3.36 14.58
C ALA A 113 5.66 -3.26 13.12
N GLU A 114 5.60 -4.34 12.34
CA GLU A 114 6.03 -4.34 10.94
C GLU A 114 5.20 -3.35 10.12
N THR A 115 3.88 -3.41 10.26
CA THR A 115 2.94 -2.50 9.59
C THR A 115 3.14 -1.05 10.01
N GLY A 116 3.31 -0.80 11.31
CA GLY A 116 3.57 0.55 11.81
C GLY A 116 4.89 1.13 11.30
N ILE A 117 5.93 0.30 11.22
CA ILE A 117 7.23 0.66 10.63
C ILE A 117 7.08 0.97 9.14
N PHE A 118 6.30 0.17 8.40
CA PHE A 118 6.02 0.44 6.99
C PHE A 118 5.37 1.80 6.78
N PHE A 119 4.36 2.15 7.57
CA PHE A 119 3.74 3.46 7.49
C PHE A 119 4.71 4.59 7.86
N ALA A 120 5.55 4.40 8.87
CA ALA A 120 6.63 5.34 9.19
C ALA A 120 7.62 5.51 8.03
N TRP A 121 7.94 4.42 7.32
CA TRP A 121 8.76 4.44 6.12
C TRP A 121 8.07 5.21 4.99
N VAL A 122 6.78 4.96 4.72
CA VAL A 122 6.01 5.65 3.69
C VAL A 122 6.10 7.18 3.91
N ILE A 123 5.88 7.64 5.14
CA ILE A 123 6.02 9.06 5.51
C ILE A 123 7.45 9.58 5.21
N TYR A 124 8.47 8.80 5.57
CA TYR A 124 9.87 9.17 5.31
C TYR A 124 10.19 9.20 3.80
N ALA A 125 9.71 8.22 3.05
CA ALA A 125 9.93 8.08 1.62
C ALA A 125 9.25 9.20 0.83
N MET A 126 8.03 9.59 1.22
CA MET A 126 7.31 10.74 0.67
C MET A 126 8.14 12.03 0.83
N LYS A 127 8.73 12.25 2.01
CA LYS A 127 9.61 13.41 2.26
C LYS A 127 10.84 13.46 1.36
N LYS A 128 11.41 12.30 1.07
CA LYS A 128 12.60 12.19 0.20
C LYS A 128 12.25 12.21 -1.29
N GLY A 129 10.96 12.25 -1.61
CA GLY A 129 10.50 12.23 -2.99
C GLY A 129 10.65 10.87 -3.66
N TYR A 130 10.66 9.76 -2.90
CA TYR A 130 10.75 8.43 -3.49
C TYR A 130 9.45 7.96 -4.18
N PHE A 131 8.38 8.77 -4.14
CA PHE A 131 7.14 8.45 -4.83
C PHE A 131 7.27 8.78 -6.32
N MET A 132 7.62 7.75 -7.08
CA MET A 132 7.50 7.77 -8.53
C MET A 132 6.03 7.51 -8.90
N SER A 133 5.17 8.54 -8.84
CA SER A 133 3.85 8.45 -9.47
C SER A 133 4.01 8.59 -10.99
N ARG A 134 4.62 7.59 -11.65
CA ARG A 134 4.39 7.44 -13.08
C ARG A 134 2.92 7.05 -13.26
N ALA A 135 2.26 7.64 -14.25
CA ALA A 135 0.87 7.32 -14.53
C ALA A 135 0.73 5.78 -14.68
N PRO A 136 -0.27 5.14 -14.06
CA PRO A 136 -0.47 3.69 -14.13
C PRO A 136 -0.41 3.11 -15.56
N LYS A 137 -0.86 3.91 -16.54
CA LYS A 137 -0.78 3.60 -17.97
C LYS A 137 0.64 3.25 -18.44
N VAL A 138 1.67 3.93 -17.93
CA VAL A 138 3.07 3.67 -18.33
C VAL A 138 3.49 2.24 -17.96
N TYR A 139 3.10 1.77 -16.77
CA TYR A 139 3.38 0.40 -16.34
C TYR A 139 2.54 -0.61 -17.12
N ALA A 140 1.25 -0.33 -17.32
CA ALA A 140 0.37 -1.21 -18.09
C ALA A 140 0.86 -1.39 -19.54
N ASP A 141 1.23 -0.30 -20.22
CA ASP A 141 1.77 -0.32 -21.58
C ASP A 141 3.05 -1.17 -21.64
N ALA A 142 3.94 -1.04 -20.64
CA ALA A 142 5.17 -1.82 -20.55
C ALA A 142 4.90 -3.32 -20.37
N PHE A 143 3.98 -3.70 -19.48
CA PHE A 143 3.62 -5.10 -19.25
C PHE A 143 2.97 -5.75 -20.47
N ILE A 144 2.06 -5.05 -21.15
CA ILE A 144 1.42 -5.54 -22.38
C ILE A 144 2.48 -5.76 -23.47
N LYS A 145 3.45 -4.85 -23.60
CA LYS A 145 4.54 -4.98 -24.56
C LYS A 145 5.39 -6.23 -24.25
N ILE A 146 5.82 -6.40 -23.01
CA ILE A 146 6.64 -7.55 -22.58
C ILE A 146 5.88 -8.87 -22.83
N ALA A 147 4.60 -8.94 -22.47
CA ALA A 147 3.79 -10.14 -22.67
C ALA A 147 3.67 -10.52 -24.15
N LYS A 148 3.48 -9.53 -25.04
CA LYS A 148 3.46 -9.76 -26.50
C LYS A 148 4.81 -10.25 -27.03
N GLU A 149 5.91 -9.64 -26.59
CA GLU A 149 7.27 -10.05 -27.00
C GLU A 149 7.61 -11.48 -26.57
N LEU A 150 7.07 -11.93 -25.44
CA LEU A 150 7.22 -13.30 -24.94
C LEU A 150 6.22 -14.29 -25.53
N GLY A 151 5.32 -13.86 -26.41
CA GLY A 151 4.27 -14.71 -26.97
C GLY A 151 3.24 -15.20 -25.94
N ILE A 152 3.07 -14.46 -24.85
CA ILE A 152 2.09 -14.77 -23.80
C ILE A 152 0.69 -14.42 -24.30
N ASN A 153 -0.20 -15.40 -24.30
CA ASN A 153 -1.61 -15.18 -24.57
C ASN A 153 -2.27 -14.48 -23.36
N ILE A 154 -2.83 -13.30 -23.59
CA ILE A 154 -3.52 -12.52 -22.56
C ILE A 154 -5.02 -12.52 -22.85
N HIS A 155 -5.80 -13.04 -21.92
CA HIS A 155 -7.25 -12.96 -21.93
C HIS A 155 -7.70 -11.81 -21.02
N LEU A 156 -8.30 -10.78 -21.60
CA LEU A 156 -8.86 -9.63 -20.88
C LEU A 156 -10.37 -9.81 -20.73
N ASN A 157 -10.95 -9.21 -19.68
CA ASN A 157 -12.37 -9.35 -19.34
C ASN A 157 -12.80 -10.82 -19.10
N SER A 158 -11.86 -11.65 -18.65
CA SER A 158 -12.09 -13.04 -18.27
C SER A 158 -11.90 -13.16 -16.76
N GLU A 159 -12.96 -13.54 -16.05
CA GLU A 159 -12.91 -13.77 -14.61
C GLU A 159 -12.84 -15.28 -14.36
N ILE A 160 -11.87 -15.71 -13.54
CA ILE A 160 -11.74 -17.10 -13.12
C ILE A 160 -12.61 -17.29 -11.88
N GLN A 161 -13.58 -18.19 -11.96
CA GLN A 161 -14.48 -18.50 -10.86
C GLN A 161 -13.89 -19.58 -9.94
N LYS A 162 -13.27 -20.61 -10.52
CA LYS A 162 -12.79 -21.78 -9.79
C LYS A 162 -11.66 -22.50 -10.52
N VAL A 163 -10.77 -23.14 -9.75
CA VAL A 163 -9.79 -24.10 -10.25
C VAL A 163 -10.03 -25.46 -9.60
N GLU A 164 -10.22 -26.49 -10.40
CA GLU A 164 -10.45 -27.86 -9.93
C GLU A 164 -9.23 -28.75 -10.21
N ARG A 165 -8.87 -29.58 -9.23
CA ARG A 165 -7.77 -30.54 -9.37
C ARG A 165 -8.24 -31.79 -10.12
N GLY A 166 -7.60 -32.07 -11.25
CA GLY A 166 -7.72 -33.31 -12.00
C GLY A 166 -6.34 -33.89 -12.35
N LYS A 167 -6.24 -34.60 -13.49
CA LYS A 167 -4.93 -34.97 -14.09
C LYS A 167 -4.16 -33.73 -14.56
N LYS A 168 -4.90 -32.76 -15.11
CA LYS A 168 -4.54 -31.36 -15.26
C LYS A 168 -5.45 -30.53 -14.36
N TYR A 169 -5.06 -29.30 -14.09
CA TYR A 169 -5.96 -28.33 -13.48
C TYR A 169 -7.02 -27.91 -14.49
N LYS A 170 -8.27 -27.91 -14.08
CA LYS A 170 -9.37 -27.36 -14.87
C LYS A 170 -9.71 -25.97 -14.34
N VAL A 171 -9.44 -24.95 -15.14
CA VAL A 171 -9.78 -23.55 -14.87
C VAL A 171 -11.19 -23.29 -15.39
N ILE A 172 -12.08 -22.78 -14.54
CA ILE A 172 -13.48 -22.49 -14.85
C ILE A 172 -13.69 -20.98 -14.78
N PHE A 173 -14.15 -20.39 -15.87
CA PHE A 173 -14.42 -18.96 -15.99
C PHE A 173 -15.87 -18.62 -15.65
N SER A 174 -16.13 -17.36 -15.28
CA SER A 174 -17.48 -16.87 -14.92
C SER A 174 -18.52 -16.99 -16.04
N ASP A 175 -18.09 -17.08 -17.30
CA ASP A 175 -18.96 -17.30 -18.47
C ASP A 175 -19.30 -18.79 -18.71
N GLY A 176 -18.78 -19.68 -17.86
CA GLY A 176 -18.97 -21.14 -17.95
C GLY A 176 -17.97 -21.85 -18.86
N SER A 177 -17.09 -21.12 -19.56
CA SER A 177 -16.01 -21.72 -20.34
C SER A 177 -14.94 -22.34 -19.43
N THR A 178 -14.14 -23.26 -19.99
CA THR A 178 -13.13 -24.00 -19.24
C THR A 178 -11.84 -24.20 -20.01
N GLU A 179 -10.71 -24.22 -19.31
CA GLU A 179 -9.38 -24.48 -19.87
C GLU A 179 -8.58 -25.45 -18.99
N ASP A 180 -7.78 -26.32 -19.60
CA ASP A 180 -6.91 -27.26 -18.89
C ASP A 180 -5.47 -26.72 -18.80
N ALA A 181 -4.89 -26.76 -17.62
CA ALA A 181 -3.53 -26.29 -17.34
C ALA A 181 -2.70 -27.32 -16.56
N ASP A 182 -1.43 -27.52 -16.95
CA ASP A 182 -0.51 -28.40 -16.21
C ASP A 182 0.01 -27.76 -14.91
N THR A 183 0.07 -26.43 -14.88
CA THR A 183 0.49 -25.62 -13.73
C THR A 183 -0.40 -24.40 -13.60
N VAL A 184 -0.79 -24.08 -12.37
CA VAL A 184 -1.59 -22.89 -12.06
C VAL A 184 -0.83 -22.00 -11.09
N ILE A 185 -0.71 -20.72 -11.44
CA ILE A 185 -0.17 -19.67 -10.58
C ILE A 185 -1.27 -18.65 -10.35
N CYS A 186 -1.76 -18.54 -9.12
CA CYS A 186 -2.79 -17.59 -8.75
C CYS A 186 -2.16 -16.33 -8.14
N SER A 187 -2.31 -15.20 -8.82
CA SER A 187 -1.84 -13.89 -8.33
C SER A 187 -2.98 -12.98 -7.89
N ALA A 188 -4.17 -13.53 -7.69
CA ALA A 188 -5.30 -12.79 -7.14
C ALA A 188 -5.02 -12.49 -5.66
N PRO A 189 -5.65 -11.45 -5.09
CA PRO A 189 -5.63 -11.25 -3.64
C PRO A 189 -5.99 -12.53 -2.88
N LEU A 190 -5.41 -12.75 -1.69
CA LEU A 190 -5.56 -14.05 -1.03
C LEU A 190 -7.03 -14.41 -0.78
N THR A 191 -7.87 -13.46 -0.36
CA THR A 191 -9.32 -13.70 -0.17
C THR A 191 -10.05 -14.14 -1.44
N GLU A 192 -9.61 -13.68 -2.61
CA GLU A 192 -10.16 -14.15 -3.89
C GLU A 192 -9.55 -15.49 -4.29
N SER A 193 -8.25 -15.68 -4.03
CA SER A 193 -7.58 -16.97 -4.20
C SER A 193 -8.22 -18.07 -3.34
N GLU A 194 -8.70 -17.76 -2.13
CA GLU A 194 -9.43 -18.73 -1.30
C GLU A 194 -10.69 -19.24 -1.99
N LYS A 195 -11.45 -18.34 -2.63
CA LYS A 195 -12.68 -18.70 -3.36
C LYS A 195 -12.36 -19.51 -4.61
N ILE A 196 -11.33 -19.08 -5.37
CA ILE A 196 -10.94 -19.71 -6.63
C ILE A 196 -10.36 -21.11 -6.38
N LEU A 197 -9.51 -21.26 -5.36
CA LEU A 197 -8.74 -22.49 -5.09
C LEU A 197 -9.39 -23.40 -4.05
N GLY A 198 -10.33 -22.90 -3.24
CA GLY A 198 -10.91 -23.63 -2.12
C GLY A 198 -9.93 -23.85 -0.95
N ILE A 199 -8.88 -23.03 -0.85
CA ILE A 199 -7.86 -23.09 0.21
C ILE A 199 -8.11 -21.98 1.21
N ASN A 200 -8.03 -22.26 2.51
CA ASN A 200 -8.20 -21.25 3.56
C ASN A 200 -6.85 -20.68 4.00
N PHE A 201 -6.53 -19.46 3.58
CA PHE A 201 -5.38 -18.68 4.05
C PHE A 201 -5.70 -17.92 5.35
N GLY A 202 -6.99 -17.68 5.61
CA GLY A 202 -7.53 -16.98 6.75
C GLY A 202 -7.12 -15.50 6.81
N ILE A 203 -6.78 -14.90 5.69
CA ILE A 203 -6.43 -13.48 5.62
C ILE A 203 -7.70 -12.67 5.39
N GLU A 204 -7.88 -11.62 6.20
CA GLU A 204 -8.95 -10.65 6.00
C GLU A 204 -8.31 -9.35 5.53
N TYR A 205 -8.92 -8.69 4.55
CA TYR A 205 -8.51 -7.37 4.09
C TYR A 205 -9.54 -6.32 4.51
N SER A 206 -9.06 -5.11 4.77
CA SER A 206 -9.91 -3.93 4.83
C SER A 206 -10.45 -3.61 3.44
N LEU A 207 -11.63 -2.99 3.37
CA LEU A 207 -12.17 -2.53 2.10
C LEU A 207 -11.55 -1.19 1.73
N MET A 208 -11.12 -1.04 0.48
CA MET A 208 -10.58 0.23 -0.03
C MET A 208 -11.60 0.97 -0.88
N ARG A 209 -11.86 2.24 -0.55
CA ARG A 209 -12.74 3.14 -1.31
C ARG A 209 -11.90 4.20 -2.02
N GLY A 210 -12.09 4.32 -3.34
CA GLY A 210 -11.50 5.37 -4.17
C GLY A 210 -12.58 6.13 -4.93
N VAL A 211 -12.57 7.46 -4.85
CA VAL A 211 -13.51 8.34 -5.57
C VAL A 211 -12.77 9.09 -6.67
N PHE A 212 -13.20 8.89 -7.91
CA PHE A 212 -12.61 9.47 -9.11
C PHE A 212 -13.38 10.71 -9.52
N ILE A 213 -12.65 11.81 -9.65
CA ILE A 213 -13.21 13.13 -9.91
C ILE A 213 -12.42 13.78 -11.03
N LYS A 214 -13.10 14.61 -11.83
CA LYS A 214 -12.50 15.45 -12.85
C LYS A 214 -12.76 16.92 -12.54
N GLY A 215 -11.74 17.77 -12.62
CA GLY A 215 -11.92 19.21 -12.47
C GLY A 215 -10.63 20.01 -12.45
N ASP A 216 -10.78 21.35 -12.45
CA ASP A 216 -9.66 22.29 -12.34
C ASP A 216 -9.20 22.40 -10.88
N PHE A 217 -8.31 21.48 -10.50
CA PHE A 217 -7.79 21.38 -9.15
C PHE A 217 -6.85 22.55 -8.81
N LYS A 218 -7.02 23.17 -7.63
CA LYS A 218 -6.26 24.37 -7.22
C LYS A 218 -4.76 24.12 -7.09
N TYR A 219 -4.37 22.88 -6.81
CA TYR A 219 -3.02 22.53 -6.39
C TYR A 219 -2.33 21.65 -7.44
N LYS A 220 -1.02 21.85 -7.62
CA LYS A 220 -0.22 21.08 -8.59
C LYS A 220 0.54 19.90 -7.97
N PHE A 221 0.24 19.55 -6.72
CA PHE A 221 0.90 18.44 -6.04
C PHE A 221 0.36 17.11 -6.60
N PRO A 222 1.21 16.20 -7.14
CA PRO A 222 0.80 14.87 -7.62
C PRO A 222 0.25 13.97 -6.52
N LEU A 223 0.67 14.20 -5.27
CA LEU A 223 0.22 13.47 -4.09
C LEU A 223 -0.06 14.48 -2.97
N ILE A 224 -1.22 14.37 -2.34
CA ILE A 224 -1.57 15.13 -1.15
C ILE A 224 -2.00 14.15 -0.07
N LEU A 225 -1.41 14.28 1.11
CA LEU A 225 -1.84 13.57 2.30
C LEU A 225 -2.71 14.47 3.14
N SER A 226 -3.72 13.89 3.75
CA SER A 226 -4.41 14.53 4.83
C SER A 226 -4.29 13.67 6.05
N ALA A 227 -3.99 14.32 7.17
CA ALA A 227 -3.80 13.65 8.43
C ALA A 227 -4.94 14.00 9.41
N PHE A 228 -5.94 14.76 8.96
CA PHE A 228 -6.92 15.40 9.83
C PHE A 228 -8.31 14.82 9.59
N PRO A 229 -8.94 14.23 10.63
CA PRO A 229 -10.26 13.62 10.51
C PRO A 229 -11.32 14.56 9.93
N GLU A 230 -11.20 15.85 10.21
CA GLU A 230 -12.12 16.92 9.77
C GLU A 230 -12.17 17.08 8.25
N SER A 231 -11.15 16.60 7.54
CA SER A 231 -11.10 16.62 6.07
C SER A 231 -11.85 15.48 5.41
N ASN A 232 -12.16 14.41 6.15
CA ASN A 232 -12.72 13.15 5.63
C ASN A 232 -11.92 12.51 4.47
N ILE A 233 -10.67 12.93 4.25
CA ILE A 233 -9.78 12.45 3.19
C ILE A 233 -8.50 11.95 3.86
N ASN A 234 -7.92 10.87 3.33
CA ASN A 234 -6.59 10.35 3.69
C ASN A 234 -5.56 10.72 2.63
N VAL A 235 -5.87 10.43 1.36
CA VAL A 235 -4.94 10.62 0.25
C VAL A 235 -5.65 11.19 -0.96
N ILE A 236 -4.99 12.10 -1.68
CA ILE A 236 -5.39 12.57 -2.99
C ILE A 236 -4.24 12.30 -3.95
N TYR A 237 -4.50 11.51 -4.99
CA TYR A 237 -3.62 11.43 -6.14
C TYR A 237 -4.13 12.38 -7.21
N ASN A 238 -3.24 13.17 -7.78
CA ASN A 238 -3.56 14.21 -8.74
C ASN A 238 -2.81 13.97 -10.05
N TRP A 239 -3.57 13.78 -11.12
CA TRP A 239 -3.09 13.55 -12.48
C TRP A 239 -3.67 14.61 -13.42
N GLY A 240 -3.37 15.86 -13.13
CA GLY A 240 -3.81 17.01 -13.93
C GLY A 240 -5.28 17.32 -13.68
N GLU A 241 -6.15 17.02 -14.64
CA GLU A 241 -7.60 17.24 -14.49
C GLU A 241 -8.29 16.10 -13.74
N HIS A 242 -7.61 14.96 -13.52
CA HIS A 242 -8.17 13.81 -12.83
C HIS A 242 -7.59 13.66 -11.43
N GLN A 243 -8.45 13.44 -10.44
CA GLN A 243 -8.05 13.18 -9.06
C GLN A 243 -8.70 11.91 -8.53
N VAL A 244 -7.95 11.20 -7.68
CA VAL A 244 -8.46 10.06 -6.91
C VAL A 244 -8.37 10.40 -5.44
N PHE A 245 -9.52 10.42 -4.78
CA PHE A 245 -9.65 10.63 -3.36
C PHE A 245 -9.81 9.30 -2.65
N TYR A 246 -8.97 9.06 -1.65
CA TYR A 246 -9.12 7.99 -0.68
C TYR A 246 -9.65 8.63 0.62
N PRO A 247 -10.93 8.41 1.00
CA PRO A 247 -11.51 8.98 2.22
C PRO A 247 -10.82 8.51 3.51
N LEU A 248 -11.03 9.20 4.63
CA LEU A 248 -10.48 8.80 5.95
C LEU A 248 -10.92 7.38 6.36
N ASN A 249 -12.16 7.02 6.01
CA ASN A 249 -12.73 5.68 6.19
C ASN A 249 -12.48 4.77 4.98
N ASN A 250 -11.39 4.96 4.23
CA ASN A 250 -11.02 4.06 3.13
C ASN A 250 -10.49 2.70 3.61
N TRP A 251 -10.48 2.44 4.92
CA TRP A 251 -10.19 1.14 5.50
C TRP A 251 -11.38 0.78 6.40
N LEU A 252 -12.45 0.27 5.79
CA LEU A 252 -13.59 -0.21 6.57
C LEU A 252 -13.28 -1.61 7.09
N GLU A 253 -13.62 -1.88 8.35
CA GLU A 253 -13.81 -3.26 8.78
C GLU A 253 -14.92 -3.87 7.89
N PRO A 254 -14.77 -5.11 7.37
CA PRO A 254 -15.77 -5.78 6.56
C PRO A 254 -17.17 -5.79 7.20
N LYS A 255 -17.25 -5.71 8.53
CA LYS A 255 -18.50 -5.69 9.31
C LYS A 255 -19.11 -4.30 9.47
N SER A 256 -18.41 -3.22 9.13
CA SER A 256 -18.89 -1.83 9.25
C SER A 256 -19.55 -1.30 7.97
N GLN A 257 -19.96 -2.19 7.05
CA GLN A 257 -20.59 -1.84 5.75
C GLN A 257 -21.87 -0.99 5.88
N ASN A 258 -22.46 -0.89 7.09
CA ASN A 258 -23.66 -0.11 7.37
C ASN A 258 -23.41 1.34 7.84
N LYS A 259 -22.16 1.81 7.90
CA LYS A 259 -21.91 3.24 8.16
C LYS A 259 -22.17 4.04 6.88
N THR A 260 -23.00 5.08 6.99
CA THR A 260 -23.33 6.02 5.90
C THR A 260 -22.06 6.44 5.16
N PRO A 261 -22.01 6.37 3.82
CA PRO A 261 -20.86 6.82 3.05
C PRO A 261 -20.48 8.24 3.48
N VAL A 262 -19.23 8.43 3.89
CA VAL A 262 -18.75 9.77 4.22
C VAL A 262 -18.78 10.61 2.95
N GLU A 263 -19.59 11.65 2.96
CA GLU A 263 -19.71 12.61 1.87
C GLU A 263 -18.41 13.42 1.76
N LEU A 264 -17.86 13.48 0.55
CA LEU A 264 -16.64 14.23 0.27
C LEU A 264 -16.98 15.70 0.06
N ASN A 265 -16.75 16.52 1.08
CA ASN A 265 -16.78 17.98 0.91
C ASN A 265 -15.45 18.44 0.32
N ILE A 266 -15.40 18.72 -0.98
CA ILE A 266 -14.15 19.01 -1.72
C ILE A 266 -14.18 20.29 -2.55
N ASP A 267 -15.29 21.04 -2.57
CA ASP A 267 -15.44 22.24 -3.39
C ASP A 267 -14.29 23.24 -3.17
N TYR A 268 -13.81 23.32 -1.93
CA TYR A 268 -12.71 24.20 -1.56
C TYR A 268 -11.38 23.86 -2.26
N LEU A 269 -11.25 22.67 -2.85
CA LEU A 269 -10.07 22.20 -3.58
C LEU A 269 -10.08 22.54 -5.07
N TYR A 270 -11.22 22.96 -5.63
CA TYR A 270 -11.39 23.20 -7.08
C TYR A 270 -11.63 24.69 -7.40
N LYS A 271 -11.07 25.16 -8.52
CA LYS A 271 -11.25 26.56 -8.97
C LYS A 271 -12.64 26.80 -9.57
N LYS A 272 -13.25 25.74 -10.09
CA LYS A 272 -14.55 25.70 -10.76
C LYS A 272 -15.33 24.47 -10.27
N GLU A 273 -16.52 24.25 -10.82
CA GLU A 273 -17.25 23.00 -10.63
C GLU A 273 -16.41 21.79 -11.04
N TRP A 274 -16.64 20.68 -10.34
CA TRP A 274 -15.99 19.38 -10.55
C TRP A 274 -17.05 18.34 -10.92
N GLU A 275 -16.62 17.30 -11.59
CA GLU A 275 -17.46 16.21 -12.08
C GLU A 275 -17.09 14.92 -11.36
N PHE A 276 -18.08 14.29 -10.72
CA PHE A 276 -17.94 12.92 -10.23
C PHE A 276 -17.89 11.97 -11.43
N ILE A 277 -16.83 11.16 -11.52
CA ILE A 277 -16.70 10.17 -12.59
C ILE A 277 -17.22 8.81 -12.11
N LYS A 278 -16.66 8.30 -11.03
CA LYS A 278 -17.04 7.02 -10.45
C LYS A 278 -16.49 6.82 -9.04
N GLU A 279 -17.13 5.93 -8.29
CA GLU A 279 -16.60 5.36 -7.07
C GLU A 279 -16.20 3.91 -7.34
N ILE A 280 -15.00 3.52 -6.91
CA ILE A 280 -14.55 2.13 -6.92
C ILE A 280 -14.40 1.68 -5.47
N ARG A 281 -14.96 0.50 -5.19
CA ARG A 281 -14.76 -0.21 -3.93
C ARG A 281 -13.98 -1.49 -4.24
N SER A 282 -12.77 -1.58 -3.71
CA SER A 282 -11.99 -2.82 -3.73
C SER A 282 -12.31 -3.61 -2.48
N SER A 283 -12.59 -4.91 -2.64
CA SER A 283 -12.69 -5.86 -1.53
C SER A 283 -11.35 -6.09 -0.82
N VAL A 284 -10.26 -5.54 -1.37
CA VAL A 284 -8.89 -5.80 -0.95
C VAL A 284 -8.15 -4.49 -0.77
N GLY A 285 -7.87 -4.20 0.50
CA GLY A 285 -7.05 -3.11 0.99
C GLY A 285 -5.85 -3.65 1.78
N ILE A 286 -5.61 -3.12 2.97
CA ILE A 286 -4.56 -3.60 3.89
C ILE A 286 -5.10 -4.80 4.67
N PRO A 287 -4.31 -5.86 4.87
CA PRO A 287 -4.73 -6.98 5.71
C PRO A 287 -5.10 -6.51 7.13
N LEU A 288 -6.19 -7.01 7.69
CA LEU A 288 -6.61 -6.73 9.07
C LEU A 288 -5.91 -7.65 10.07
N ASN A 289 -5.64 -8.88 9.64
CA ASN A 289 -5.00 -9.91 10.45
C ASN A 289 -3.47 -9.89 10.27
N LEU A 290 -2.85 -8.72 10.50
CA LEU A 290 -1.45 -8.45 10.17
C LEU A 290 -0.43 -9.37 10.89
N ARG A 291 -0.86 -10.05 11.95
CA ARG A 291 -0.04 -11.03 12.69
C ARG A 291 0.01 -12.42 12.07
N LYS A 292 -0.80 -12.71 11.04
CA LYS A 292 -0.78 -14.02 10.38
C LYS A 292 0.49 -14.20 9.56
N LYS A 293 1.05 -15.41 9.58
CA LYS A 293 2.20 -15.80 8.77
C LYS A 293 1.84 -15.78 7.28
N THR A 294 2.79 -15.35 6.46
CA THR A 294 2.66 -15.38 5.00
C THR A 294 2.41 -16.82 4.54
N PRO A 295 1.41 -17.08 3.70
CA PRO A 295 1.18 -18.43 3.22
C PRO A 295 2.37 -18.90 2.39
N ASP A 296 2.59 -20.23 2.39
CA ASP A 296 3.59 -20.82 1.52
C ASP A 296 3.27 -20.52 0.06
N LEU A 297 4.27 -20.34 -0.80
CA LEU A 297 4.01 -20.03 -2.21
C LEU A 297 3.50 -21.25 -2.98
N LYS A 298 3.87 -22.46 -2.56
CA LYS A 298 3.43 -23.72 -3.14
C LYS A 298 2.26 -24.28 -2.33
N GLN A 299 1.13 -24.51 -3.00
CA GLN A 299 -0.13 -24.95 -2.41
C GLN A 299 -0.50 -26.39 -2.77
N GLY A 300 0.24 -26.99 -3.71
CA GLY A 300 0.07 -28.37 -4.15
C GLY A 300 1.05 -28.71 -5.27
N ASP A 301 0.83 -29.85 -5.92
CA ASP A 301 1.62 -30.25 -7.09
C ASP A 301 1.29 -29.34 -8.26
N ASN A 302 2.23 -28.50 -8.69
CA ASN A 302 2.03 -27.52 -9.77
C ASN A 302 0.91 -26.48 -9.49
N LEU A 303 0.61 -26.20 -8.22
CA LEU A 303 -0.28 -25.10 -7.81
C LEU A 303 0.48 -24.11 -6.91
N TYR A 304 0.47 -22.86 -7.31
CA TYR A 304 1.20 -21.79 -6.65
C TYR A 304 0.33 -20.55 -6.43
N VAL A 305 0.68 -19.77 -5.41
CA VAL A 305 0.19 -18.41 -5.18
C VAL A 305 1.35 -17.44 -5.20
N CYS A 306 1.17 -16.25 -5.77
CA CYS A 306 2.17 -15.18 -5.75
C CYS A 306 1.50 -13.79 -5.70
N GLY A 307 2.32 -12.74 -5.60
CA GLY A 307 1.87 -11.36 -5.46
C GLY A 307 2.26 -10.74 -4.11
N ASP A 308 1.62 -9.63 -3.78
CA ASP A 308 1.79 -8.96 -2.49
C ASP A 308 0.63 -9.31 -1.55
N PHE A 309 0.89 -10.22 -0.62
CA PHE A 309 -0.13 -10.74 0.27
C PHE A 309 -0.42 -9.84 1.47
N TYR A 310 0.53 -8.97 1.84
CA TYR A 310 0.44 -8.14 3.05
C TYR A 310 0.19 -6.67 2.76
N GLY A 311 0.00 -6.29 1.50
CA GLY A 311 -0.33 -4.92 1.13
C GLY A 311 0.79 -3.93 1.47
N TYR A 312 2.04 -4.40 1.55
CA TYR A 312 3.19 -3.50 1.52
C TYR A 312 3.25 -2.98 0.10
N THR A 313 2.70 -1.78 -0.13
CA THR A 313 2.39 -1.15 -1.44
C THR A 313 3.56 -0.95 -2.41
N GLY A 314 4.60 -1.79 -2.37
CA GLY A 314 5.68 -1.89 -3.33
C GLY A 314 5.42 -2.99 -4.36
N LEU A 315 5.72 -2.67 -5.63
CA LEU A 315 5.80 -3.69 -6.70
C LEU A 315 6.89 -4.73 -6.40
N GLU A 316 7.86 -4.37 -5.57
CA GLU A 316 9.03 -5.19 -5.23
C GLU A 316 8.66 -6.51 -4.54
N SER A 317 7.67 -6.52 -3.63
CA SER A 317 7.24 -7.74 -2.93
C SER A 317 6.55 -8.71 -3.89
N ALA A 318 5.67 -8.21 -4.76
CA ALA A 318 5.03 -8.98 -5.81
C ALA A 318 6.03 -9.55 -6.82
N VAL A 319 7.04 -8.78 -7.20
CA VAL A 319 8.12 -9.23 -8.08
C VAL A 319 8.96 -10.33 -7.40
N SER A 320 9.31 -10.13 -6.13
CA SER A 320 10.10 -11.11 -5.36
C SER A 320 9.38 -12.45 -5.21
N SER A 321 8.07 -12.44 -4.90
CA SER A 321 7.29 -13.68 -4.81
C SER A 321 7.14 -14.37 -6.16
N ALA A 322 6.98 -13.61 -7.26
CA ALA A 322 6.96 -14.16 -8.60
C ALA A 322 8.28 -14.84 -8.98
N PHE A 323 9.43 -14.24 -8.66
CA PHE A 323 10.74 -14.87 -8.88
C PHE A 323 10.89 -16.19 -8.13
N LYS A 324 10.51 -16.23 -6.85
CA LYS A 324 10.55 -17.47 -6.05
C LYS A 324 9.67 -18.58 -6.63
N VAL A 325 8.45 -18.24 -7.08
CA VAL A 325 7.59 -19.22 -7.76
C VAL A 325 8.22 -19.71 -9.06
N ALA A 326 8.81 -18.82 -9.86
CA ALA A 326 9.50 -19.21 -11.09
C ALA A 326 10.69 -20.15 -10.81
N GLU A 327 11.50 -19.88 -9.79
CA GLU A 327 12.60 -20.76 -9.36
C GLU A 327 12.10 -22.16 -8.96
N GLU A 328 11.02 -22.22 -8.19
CA GLU A 328 10.42 -23.50 -7.77
C GLU A 328 9.88 -24.30 -8.96
N ILE A 329 9.28 -23.65 -9.95
CA ILE A 329 8.79 -24.30 -11.17
C ILE A 329 9.97 -24.80 -12.01
N ILE A 330 11.04 -24.02 -12.15
CA ILE A 330 12.22 -24.39 -12.96
C ILE A 330 12.95 -25.59 -12.32
N LYS A 331 13.09 -25.66 -10.99
CA LYS A 331 13.74 -26.80 -10.31
C LYS A 331 13.04 -28.15 -10.55
N LEU A 332 11.77 -28.15 -10.95
CA LEU A 332 10.99 -29.35 -11.20
C LEU A 332 11.10 -29.87 -12.64
N ASN A 333 11.69 -29.09 -13.56
CA ASN A 333 11.85 -29.41 -14.98
C ASN A 333 13.31 -29.65 -15.35
#